data_AF-A0A840SE11-F1
#
_entry.id   AF-A0A840SE11-F1
#
_cell.length_a   1.000
_cell.length_b   1.000
_cell.length_c   1.000
_cell.angle_alpha   90.00
_cell.angle_beta   90.00
_cell.angle_gamma   90.00
#
_symmetry.space_group_name_H-M   'P 1'
#
loop_
_entity.id
_entity.type
_entity.pdbx_description
1 polymer ?
#
loop_
_entity_poly.entity_id
_entity_poly.type
_entity_poly.pdbx_seq_one_letter_code
_entity_poly.pdbx_strand_id
1 'polypeptide(L)'
;MENKFDYFLEFDDSEKAKEIYARFGLCVYTFQVLEHQLMNMLLIKAKSEKIDMSSKEYDDIFYSYSDKTMGKLIEKVVQLYDIPDIKRQELWNIHQKRNYYVHHYFKDHSAHFFSEKKQIKMLEEIITTTEETMSFDTFLENLTQPIMDKMNINQEYFDYWYKQMIHGEDINSLKFTKTK
;
A
#
# COMPACT_ATOMS: atom_id res chain seq x y z
N MET A 1 -24.18 -13.99 -18.91
CA MET A 1 -23.22 -13.28 -18.03
C MET A 1 -23.26 -11.84 -18.49
N GLU A 2 -23.82 -10.94 -17.69
CA GLU A 2 -23.62 -9.50 -17.91
C GLU A 2 -22.11 -9.25 -17.98
N ASN A 3 -21.68 -8.54 -19.01
CA ASN A 3 -20.29 -8.17 -19.12
C ASN A 3 -20.05 -7.06 -18.09
N LYS A 4 -19.05 -7.22 -17.21
CA LYS A 4 -18.73 -6.29 -16.10
C LYS A 4 -18.52 -4.84 -16.57
N PHE A 5 -18.38 -4.63 -17.89
CA PHE A 5 -18.17 -3.35 -18.55
C PHE A 5 -19.33 -2.93 -19.46
N ASP A 6 -20.53 -3.49 -19.33
CA ASP A 6 -21.68 -3.06 -20.15
C ASP A 6 -21.97 -1.56 -19.98
N TYR A 7 -21.80 -1.02 -18.77
CA TYR A 7 -21.92 0.43 -18.51
C TYR A 7 -20.90 1.27 -19.29
N PHE A 8 -19.72 0.72 -19.58
CA PHE A 8 -18.64 1.42 -20.25
C PHE A 8 -18.92 1.59 -21.75
N LEU A 9 -19.73 0.72 -22.34
CA LEU A 9 -20.08 0.80 -23.77
C LEU A 9 -20.95 2.02 -24.06
N GLU A 10 -21.77 2.44 -23.09
CA GLU A 10 -22.67 3.60 -23.19
C GLU A 10 -21.94 4.96 -23.14
N PHE A 11 -20.67 4.97 -22.72
CA PHE A 11 -19.88 6.20 -22.59
C PHE A 11 -19.41 6.77 -23.94
N ASP A 12 -19.32 8.09 -24.01
CA ASP A 12 -18.58 8.74 -25.10
C ASP A 12 -17.07 8.52 -25.00
N ASP A 13 -16.31 8.85 -26.04
CA ASP A 13 -14.85 8.64 -26.07
C ASP A 13 -14.12 9.36 -24.93
N SER A 14 -14.60 10.54 -24.50
CA SER A 14 -13.98 11.30 -23.42
C SER A 14 -14.29 10.68 -22.05
N GLU A 15 -15.51 10.20 -21.86
CA GLU A 15 -15.95 9.48 -20.66
C GLU A 15 -15.20 8.14 -20.52
N LYS A 16 -15.06 7.40 -21.62
CA LYS A 16 -14.23 6.17 -21.69
C LYS A 16 -12.79 6.45 -21.26
N ALA A 17 -12.19 7.51 -21.79
CA ALA A 17 -10.83 7.89 -21.42
C ALA A 17 -10.71 8.27 -19.93
N LYS A 18 -11.65 9.06 -19.40
CA LYS A 18 -11.69 9.45 -17.98
C LYS A 18 -11.81 8.24 -17.06
N GLU A 19 -12.66 7.27 -17.39
CA GLU A 19 -12.80 6.04 -16.60
C GLU A 19 -11.49 5.25 -16.56
N ILE A 20 -10.81 5.08 -17.70
CA ILE A 20 -9.50 4.41 -17.74
C ILE A 20 -8.47 5.15 -16.88
N TYR A 21 -8.42 6.48 -16.96
CA TYR A 21 -7.51 7.29 -16.14
C TYR A 21 -7.84 7.19 -14.65
N ALA A 22 -9.12 7.19 -14.27
CA ALA A 22 -9.55 7.04 -12.89
C ALA A 22 -9.16 5.66 -12.32
N ARG A 23 -9.40 4.59 -13.09
CA ARG A 23 -9.00 3.22 -12.71
C ARG A 23 -7.50 3.08 -12.61
N PHE A 24 -6.76 3.66 -13.54
CA PHE A 24 -5.30 3.71 -13.48
C PHE A 24 -4.81 4.44 -12.22
N GLY A 25 -5.41 5.59 -11.90
CA GLY A 25 -5.09 6.35 -10.70
C GLY A 25 -5.32 5.52 -9.43
N LEU A 26 -6.42 4.77 -9.36
CA LEU A 26 -6.68 3.83 -8.27
C LEU A 26 -5.61 2.74 -8.19
N CYS A 27 -5.21 2.14 -9.31
CA CYS A 27 -4.16 1.13 -9.34
C CYS A 27 -2.79 1.69 -8.86
N VAL A 28 -2.44 2.91 -9.26
CA VAL A 28 -1.20 3.55 -8.79
C VAL A 28 -1.28 3.87 -7.30
N TYR A 29 -2.44 4.34 -6.84
CA TYR A 29 -2.69 4.56 -5.42
C TYR A 29 -2.51 3.28 -4.60
N THR A 30 -3.03 2.13 -5.05
CA THR A 30 -2.86 0.86 -4.31
C THR A 30 -1.40 0.41 -4.24
N PHE A 31 -0.57 0.69 -5.23
CA PHE A 31 0.87 0.48 -5.11
C PHE A 31 1.51 1.35 -4.01
N GLN A 32 1.06 2.59 -3.86
CA GLN A 32 1.54 3.49 -2.81
C GLN A 32 1.10 3.03 -1.43
N VAL A 33 -0.13 2.53 -1.30
CA VAL A 33 -0.61 1.90 -0.05
C VAL A 33 0.28 0.73 0.33
N LEU A 34 0.57 -0.18 -0.62
CA LEU A 34 1.47 -1.31 -0.36
C LEU A 34 2.89 -0.86 0.02
N GLU A 35 3.43 0.18 -0.62
CA GLU A 35 4.73 0.76 -0.26
C GLU A 35 4.73 1.31 1.17
N HIS A 36 3.65 1.98 1.56
CA HIS A 36 3.46 2.48 2.91
C HIS A 36 3.31 1.34 3.92
N GLN A 37 2.61 0.26 3.56
CA GLN A 37 2.48 -0.92 4.42
C GLN A 37 3.82 -1.60 4.67
N LEU A 38 4.69 -1.71 3.65
CA LEU A 38 6.06 -2.19 3.84
C LEU A 38 6.85 -1.31 4.83
N MET A 39 6.68 0.01 4.77
CA MET A 39 7.29 0.92 5.74
C MET A 39 6.72 0.71 7.15
N ASN A 40 5.41 0.56 7.30
CA ASN A 40 4.75 0.27 8.57
C ASN A 40 5.30 -1.00 9.21
N MET A 41 5.48 -2.07 8.43
CA MET A 41 6.11 -3.30 8.91
C MET A 41 7.50 -3.04 9.50
N LEU A 42 8.35 -2.27 8.82
CA LEU A 42 9.69 -1.94 9.32
C LEU A 42 9.67 -1.11 10.60
N LEU A 43 8.72 -0.18 10.73
CA LEU A 43 8.53 0.66 11.92
C LEU A 43 8.05 -0.17 13.11
N ILE A 44 7.05 -1.02 12.89
CA ILE A 44 6.51 -1.93 13.91
C ILE A 44 7.61 -2.88 14.39
N LYS A 45 8.40 -3.43 13.47
CA LYS A 45 9.54 -4.29 13.81
C LYS A 45 10.56 -3.54 14.66
N ALA A 46 10.97 -2.34 14.27
CA ALA A 46 11.90 -1.52 15.05
C ALA A 46 11.36 -1.19 16.46
N LYS A 47 10.08 -0.84 16.57
CA LYS A 47 9.44 -0.57 17.86
C LYS A 47 9.32 -1.82 18.73
N SER A 48 9.09 -3.00 18.13
CA SER A 48 9.04 -4.28 18.85
C SER A 48 10.38 -4.66 19.49
N GLU A 49 11.50 -4.21 18.88
CA GLU A 49 12.85 -4.46 19.38
C GLU A 49 13.28 -3.42 20.43
N LYS A 50 12.67 -2.22 20.42
CA LYS A 50 12.92 -1.16 21.38
C LYS A 50 11.62 -0.52 21.88
N ILE A 51 11.06 -1.10 22.94
CA ILE A 51 9.78 -0.65 23.53
C ILE A 51 9.85 0.83 23.95
N ASP A 52 10.94 1.26 24.59
CA ASP A 52 11.13 2.64 25.09
C ASP A 52 11.72 3.61 24.04
N MET A 53 11.51 3.34 22.74
CA MET A 53 11.89 4.26 21.65
C MET A 53 11.21 5.62 21.83
N SER A 54 12.01 6.69 21.86
CA SER A 54 11.55 8.08 21.95
C SER A 54 10.93 8.57 20.62
N SER A 55 10.11 9.62 20.66
CA SER A 55 9.48 10.18 19.45
C SER A 55 10.50 10.63 18.41
N LYS A 56 11.62 11.25 18.83
CA LYS A 56 12.69 11.64 17.92
C LYS A 56 13.34 10.45 17.22
N GLU A 57 13.61 9.37 17.97
CA GLU A 57 14.18 8.16 17.38
C GLU A 57 13.21 7.48 16.42
N TYR A 58 11.91 7.52 16.72
CA TYR A 58 10.87 7.05 15.82
C TYR A 58 10.83 7.85 14.52
N ASP A 59 10.83 9.18 14.62
CA ASP A 59 10.84 10.09 13.47
C ASP A 59 12.09 9.87 12.60
N ASP A 60 13.26 9.77 13.22
CA ASP A 60 14.52 9.49 12.51
C ASP A 60 14.44 8.17 11.72
N ILE A 61 13.84 7.13 12.30
CA ILE A 61 13.62 5.84 11.62
C ILE A 61 12.58 5.98 10.50
N PHE A 62 11.47 6.67 10.75
CA PHE A 62 10.43 6.94 9.77
C PHE A 62 11.00 7.64 8.53
N TYR A 63 11.71 8.77 8.71
CA TYR A 63 12.32 9.51 7.61
C TYR A 63 13.36 8.65 6.88
N SER A 64 14.11 7.82 7.59
CA SER A 64 15.08 6.92 6.97
C SER A 64 14.45 5.89 6.02
N TYR A 65 13.18 5.51 6.26
CA TYR A 65 12.42 4.58 5.44
C TYR A 65 11.58 5.29 4.37
N SER A 66 11.04 6.48 4.64
CA SER A 66 10.28 7.25 3.65
C SER A 66 11.10 7.63 2.43
N ASP A 67 12.41 7.80 2.59
CA ASP A 67 13.34 8.12 1.50
C ASP A 67 13.76 6.89 0.68
N LYS A 68 13.32 5.68 1.06
CA LYS A 68 13.68 4.45 0.35
C LYS A 68 12.69 4.16 -0.76
N THR A 69 13.21 3.61 -1.85
CA THR A 69 12.35 3.05 -2.90
C THR A 69 11.65 1.79 -2.39
N MET A 70 10.44 1.51 -2.90
CA MET A 70 9.72 0.27 -2.67
C MET A 70 10.59 -0.98 -2.73
N GLY A 71 11.47 -1.13 -3.74
CA GLY A 71 12.38 -2.28 -3.84
C GLY A 71 13.32 -2.42 -2.63
N LYS A 72 13.81 -1.31 -2.06
CA LYS A 72 14.62 -1.32 -0.84
C LYS A 72 13.82 -1.61 0.42
N LEU A 73 12.55 -1.22 0.46
CA LEU A 73 11.64 -1.60 1.53
C LEU A 73 11.35 -3.12 1.48
N ILE A 74 11.09 -3.66 0.29
CA ILE A 74 10.89 -5.11 0.08
C ILE A 74 12.10 -5.90 0.57
N GLU A 75 13.32 -5.54 0.13
CA GLU A 75 14.56 -6.20 0.55
C GLU A 75 14.69 -6.29 2.08
N LYS A 76 14.32 -5.21 2.80
CA LYS A 76 14.37 -5.19 4.27
C LYS A 76 13.27 -6.03 4.90
N VAL A 77 12.04 -5.92 4.40
CA VAL A 77 10.90 -6.67 4.95
C VAL A 77 11.12 -8.18 4.81
N VAL A 78 11.57 -8.66 3.66
CA VAL A 78 11.82 -10.11 3.45
C VAL A 78 12.96 -10.66 4.30
N GLN A 79 13.86 -9.80 4.82
CA GLN A 79 14.91 -10.20 5.77
C GLN A 79 14.40 -10.27 7.20
N LEU A 80 13.40 -9.46 7.55
CA LEU A 80 12.91 -9.30 8.93
C LEU A 80 11.67 -10.13 9.23
N TYR A 81 10.93 -10.53 8.20
CA TYR A 81 9.69 -11.28 8.29
C TYR A 81 9.80 -12.63 7.58
N ASP A 82 9.20 -13.66 8.16
CA ASP A 82 9.13 -14.98 7.55
C ASP A 82 8.03 -15.03 6.47
N ILE A 83 8.35 -14.49 5.30
CA ILE A 83 7.45 -14.48 4.13
C ILE A 83 7.78 -15.69 3.25
N PRO A 84 6.83 -16.60 2.96
CA PRO A 84 7.07 -17.75 2.09
C PRO A 84 7.61 -17.35 0.71
N ASP A 85 8.46 -18.18 0.10
CA ASP A 85 9.08 -17.89 -1.22
C ASP A 85 8.08 -17.50 -2.30
N ILE A 86 6.94 -18.19 -2.36
CA ILE A 86 5.89 -17.90 -3.33
C ILE A 86 5.34 -16.47 -3.16
N LYS A 87 5.19 -16.01 -1.90
CA LYS A 87 4.75 -14.66 -1.57
C LYS A 87 5.85 -13.63 -1.81
N ARG A 88 7.12 -13.99 -1.61
CA ARG A 88 8.25 -13.13 -1.99
C ARG A 88 8.27 -12.87 -3.50
N GLN A 89 8.06 -13.90 -4.31
CA GLN A 89 7.99 -13.76 -5.78
C GLN A 89 6.80 -12.90 -6.21
N GLU A 90 5.63 -13.10 -5.61
CA GLU A 90 4.44 -12.28 -5.86
C GLU A 90 4.67 -10.79 -5.54
N LEU A 91 5.30 -10.48 -4.40
CA LEU A 91 5.67 -9.10 -4.03
C LEU A 91 6.62 -8.45 -5.04
N TRP A 92 7.64 -9.19 -5.50
CA TRP A 92 8.55 -8.69 -6.53
C TRP A 92 7.87 -8.50 -7.88
N ASN A 93 6.92 -9.37 -8.25
CA ASN A 93 6.11 -9.19 -9.45
C ASN A 93 5.26 -7.92 -9.36
N ILE A 94 4.63 -7.64 -8.21
CA ILE A 94 3.88 -6.41 -7.98
C ILE A 94 4.80 -5.18 -8.10
N HIS A 95 6.01 -5.22 -7.53
CA HIS A 95 6.99 -4.16 -7.70
C HIS A 95 7.35 -3.91 -9.17
N GLN A 96 7.54 -4.97 -9.97
CA GLN A 96 7.78 -4.81 -11.41
C GLN A 96 6.57 -4.22 -12.14
N LYS A 97 5.35 -4.66 -11.80
CA LYS A 97 4.11 -4.06 -12.33
C LYS A 97 4.05 -2.58 -11.99
N ARG A 98 4.29 -2.19 -10.74
CA ARG A 98 4.33 -0.79 -10.32
C ARG A 98 5.29 0.05 -11.16
N ASN A 99 6.50 -0.43 -11.40
CA ASN A 99 7.47 0.27 -12.25
C ASN A 99 6.98 0.41 -13.70
N TYR A 100 6.41 -0.67 -14.26
CA TYR A 100 5.83 -0.65 -15.59
C TYR A 100 4.64 0.33 -15.68
N TYR A 101 3.73 0.33 -14.71
CA TYR A 101 2.57 1.21 -14.66
C TYR A 101 2.98 2.68 -14.62
N VAL A 102 3.93 3.03 -13.77
CA VAL A 102 4.38 4.42 -13.58
C VAL A 102 5.19 4.94 -14.77
N HIS A 103 5.98 4.09 -15.44
CA HIS A 103 6.94 4.55 -16.45
C HIS A 103 6.54 4.26 -17.90
N HIS A 104 5.71 3.25 -18.16
CA HIS A 104 5.54 2.69 -19.51
C HIS A 104 4.09 2.47 -19.94
N TYR A 105 3.17 2.18 -19.02
CA TYR A 105 1.83 1.69 -19.36
C TYR A 105 1.10 2.49 -20.43
N PHE A 106 0.87 3.80 -20.22
CA PHE A 106 0.14 4.60 -21.20
C PHE A 106 0.90 4.85 -22.51
N LYS A 107 2.23 4.85 -22.48
CA LYS A 107 3.03 4.95 -23.70
C LYS A 107 2.76 3.74 -24.59
N ASP A 108 2.81 2.56 -24.00
CA ASP A 108 2.65 1.29 -24.72
C ASP A 108 1.18 1.05 -25.13
N HIS A 109 0.22 1.61 -24.38
CA HIS A 109 -1.22 1.47 -24.61
C HIS A 109 -1.88 2.65 -25.33
N SER A 110 -1.12 3.67 -25.74
CA SER A 110 -1.68 4.89 -26.36
C SER A 110 -2.60 4.61 -27.56
N ALA A 111 -2.24 3.65 -28.43
CA ALA A 111 -3.05 3.26 -29.57
C ALA A 111 -4.33 2.47 -29.20
N HIS A 112 -4.44 1.99 -27.96
CA HIS A 112 -5.60 1.21 -27.51
C HIS A 112 -6.84 2.08 -27.28
N PHE A 113 -6.66 3.38 -27.05
CA PHE A 113 -7.76 4.34 -26.90
C PHE A 113 -8.63 4.46 -28.16
N PHE A 114 -8.16 4.03 -29.33
CA PHE A 114 -8.94 4.04 -30.58
C PHE A 114 -9.73 2.75 -30.81
N SER A 115 -9.81 1.85 -29.82
CA SER A 115 -10.55 0.59 -29.94
C SER A 115 -11.21 0.23 -28.61
N GLU A 116 -12.54 0.22 -28.59
CA GLU A 116 -13.33 -0.15 -27.40
C GLU A 116 -12.93 -1.52 -26.84
N LYS A 117 -12.74 -2.51 -27.72
CA LYS A 117 -12.27 -3.84 -27.30
C LYS A 117 -10.92 -3.79 -26.57
N LYS A 118 -10.01 -2.90 -26.99
CA LYS A 118 -8.70 -2.74 -26.34
C LYS A 118 -8.79 -1.89 -25.08
N GLN A 119 -9.67 -0.89 -25.03
CA GLN A 119 -9.99 -0.13 -23.82
C GLN A 119 -10.55 -1.03 -22.72
N ILE A 120 -11.45 -1.96 -23.05
CA ILE A 120 -11.96 -2.96 -22.09
C ILE A 120 -10.83 -3.82 -21.54
N LYS A 121 -9.90 -4.28 -22.40
CA LYS A 121 -8.73 -5.02 -21.93
C LYS A 121 -7.84 -4.21 -21.00
N MET A 122 -7.68 -2.91 -21.25
CA MET A 122 -6.96 -2.03 -20.34
C MET A 122 -7.65 -1.98 -18.96
N LEU A 123 -8.98 -1.86 -18.93
CA LEU A 123 -9.73 -1.87 -17.68
C LEU A 123 -9.59 -3.20 -16.93
N GLU A 124 -9.69 -4.33 -17.63
CA GLU A 124 -9.47 -5.66 -17.06
C GLU A 124 -8.08 -5.76 -16.42
N GLU A 125 -7.02 -5.40 -17.15
CA GLU A 125 -5.64 -5.45 -16.67
C GLU A 125 -5.42 -4.56 -15.44
N ILE A 126 -5.92 -3.32 -15.48
CA ILE A 126 -5.84 -2.36 -14.37
C ILE A 126 -6.58 -2.88 -13.14
N ILE A 127 -7.80 -3.37 -13.31
CA ILE A 127 -8.62 -3.86 -12.20
C ILE A 127 -8.00 -5.09 -11.57
N THR A 128 -7.57 -6.07 -12.38
CA THR A 128 -6.90 -7.27 -11.87
C THR A 128 -5.63 -6.90 -11.10
N THR A 129 -4.80 -6.00 -11.63
CA THR A 129 -3.58 -5.56 -10.93
C THR A 129 -3.90 -4.82 -9.63
N THR A 130 -4.98 -4.03 -9.61
CA THR A 130 -5.47 -3.36 -8.39
C THR A 130 -5.88 -4.39 -7.33
N GLU A 131 -6.71 -5.37 -7.70
CA GLU A 131 -7.21 -6.43 -6.82
C GLU A 131 -6.05 -7.30 -6.28
N GLU A 132 -5.10 -7.69 -7.13
CA GLU A 132 -3.89 -8.42 -6.71
C GLU A 132 -3.06 -7.63 -5.70
N THR A 133 -2.84 -6.34 -5.96
CA THR A 133 -2.05 -5.47 -5.07
C THR A 133 -2.71 -5.33 -3.70
N MET A 134 -4.02 -5.07 -3.68
CA MET A 134 -4.80 -4.98 -2.43
C MET A 134 -4.83 -6.31 -1.68
N SER A 135 -5.02 -7.42 -2.39
CA SER A 135 -4.99 -8.75 -1.75
C SER A 135 -3.64 -9.04 -1.12
N PHE A 136 -2.54 -8.59 -1.74
CA PHE A 136 -1.20 -8.76 -1.19
C PHE A 136 -0.95 -7.86 0.01
N ASP A 137 -1.45 -6.63 -0.04
CA ASP A 137 -1.41 -5.68 1.08
C ASP A 137 -2.11 -6.26 2.32
N THR A 138 -3.32 -6.77 2.17
CA THR A 138 -4.05 -7.48 3.24
C THR A 138 -3.27 -8.69 3.77
N PHE A 139 -2.53 -9.41 2.92
CA PHE A 139 -1.66 -10.49 3.39
C PHE A 139 -0.54 -9.96 4.31
N LEU A 140 0.10 -8.83 3.98
CA LEU A 140 1.13 -8.21 4.80
C LEU A 140 0.58 -7.62 6.09
N GLU A 141 -0.62 -7.03 6.07
CA GLU A 141 -1.33 -6.58 7.27
C GLU A 141 -1.55 -7.75 8.24
N ASN A 142 -2.08 -8.87 7.75
CA ASN A 142 -2.31 -10.07 8.55
C ASN A 142 -1.01 -10.67 9.10
N LEU A 143 0.09 -10.58 8.37
CA LEU A 143 1.41 -11.00 8.86
C LEU A 143 1.92 -10.12 10.00
N THR A 144 1.50 -8.86 10.03
CA THR A 144 1.97 -7.85 10.99
C THR A 144 1.10 -7.79 12.24
N GLN A 145 -0.18 -8.11 12.12
CA GLN A 145 -1.16 -8.09 13.21
C GLN A 145 -0.68 -8.80 14.49
N PRO A 146 -0.12 -10.03 14.45
CA PRO A 146 0.32 -10.73 15.66
C PRO A 146 1.45 -10.02 16.42
N ILE A 147 2.25 -9.19 15.74
CA ILE A 147 3.31 -8.39 16.37
C ILE A 147 2.67 -7.19 17.09
N MET A 148 1.72 -6.52 16.42
CA MET A 148 1.00 -5.39 17.01
C MET A 148 0.19 -5.82 18.25
N ASP A 149 -0.47 -6.97 18.18
CA ASP A 149 -1.24 -7.53 19.30
C ASP A 149 -0.33 -7.80 20.52
N LYS A 150 0.86 -8.37 20.31
CA LYS A 150 1.85 -8.60 21.38
C LYS A 150 2.37 -7.31 22.02
N MET A 151 2.36 -6.22 21.26
CA MET A 151 2.77 -4.91 21.75
C MET A 151 1.64 -4.16 22.46
N ASN A 152 0.43 -4.73 22.54
CA ASN A 152 -0.80 -4.05 22.96
C ASN A 152 -1.05 -2.75 22.17
N ILE A 153 -0.59 -2.70 20.92
CA ILE A 153 -0.94 -1.64 19.98
C ILE A 153 -2.33 -1.99 19.45
N ASN A 154 -3.35 -1.59 20.20
CA ASN A 154 -4.75 -1.73 19.80
C ASN A 154 -5.17 -0.53 18.93
N GLN A 155 -6.40 -0.59 18.39
CA GLN A 155 -6.98 0.51 17.61
C GLN A 155 -6.95 1.84 18.38
N GLU A 156 -7.12 1.84 19.71
CA GLU A 156 -7.04 3.05 20.54
C GLU A 156 -5.62 3.65 20.56
N TYR A 157 -4.57 2.83 20.56
CA TYR A 157 -3.19 3.29 20.45
C TYR A 157 -2.91 3.88 19.07
N PHE A 158 -3.47 3.29 18.02
CA PHE A 158 -3.36 3.80 16.65
C PHE A 158 -4.13 5.12 16.48
N ASP A 159 -5.36 5.21 17.00
CA ASP A 159 -6.16 6.43 17.00
C ASP A 159 -5.51 7.55 17.84
N TYR A 160 -4.83 7.18 18.93
CA TYR A 160 -4.00 8.06 19.75
C TYR A 160 -2.80 8.59 18.96
N TRP A 161 -2.05 7.72 18.26
CA TRP A 161 -0.94 8.11 17.39
C TRP A 161 -1.39 8.95 16.20
N TYR A 162 -2.53 8.63 15.60
CA TYR A 162 -3.12 9.37 14.48
C TYR A 162 -3.54 10.79 14.91
N LYS A 163 -4.13 10.94 16.10
CA LYS A 163 -4.41 12.26 16.71
C LYS A 163 -3.12 13.05 16.98
N GLN A 164 -2.04 12.38 17.40
CA GLN A 164 -0.73 13.03 17.58
C GLN A 164 -0.15 13.56 16.25
N MET A 165 -0.24 12.81 15.15
CA MET A 165 0.24 13.26 13.84
C MET A 165 -0.57 14.42 13.26
N ILE A 166 -1.90 14.44 13.47
CA ILE A 166 -2.77 15.50 12.92
C ILE A 166 -2.79 16.76 13.79
N HIS A 167 -2.64 16.64 15.12
CA HIS A 167 -2.81 17.75 16.05
C HIS A 167 -1.53 18.24 16.76
N GLY A 168 -0.42 17.50 16.69
CA GLY A 168 0.86 17.93 17.26
C GLY A 168 0.86 18.12 18.79
N GLU A 169 0.00 17.43 19.53
CA GLU A 169 -0.15 17.61 20.98
C GLU A 169 0.91 16.85 21.81
N ASP A 170 1.42 17.50 22.87
CA ASP A 170 2.47 16.99 23.78
C ASP A 170 1.93 15.97 24.80
N ILE A 171 2.72 14.91 24.97
CA ILE A 171 2.45 13.59 25.56
C ILE A 171 2.22 13.64 27.09
N ASN A 172 2.55 14.75 27.75
CA ASN A 172 2.51 14.84 29.22
C ASN A 172 1.13 15.09 29.82
N SER A 173 0.09 15.30 29.00
CA SER A 173 -1.24 15.72 29.47
C SER A 173 -2.23 14.58 29.74
N LEU A 174 -1.97 13.34 29.30
CA LEU A 174 -2.92 12.23 29.47
C LEU A 174 -2.26 10.98 30.05
N LYS A 175 -2.48 10.78 31.35
CA LYS A 175 -2.04 9.61 32.10
C LYS A 175 -2.82 8.37 31.64
N PHE A 176 -2.19 7.47 30.89
CA PHE A 176 -2.65 6.09 30.83
C PHE A 176 -2.31 5.40 32.16
N THR A 177 -3.32 5.21 33.00
CA THR A 177 -3.20 4.33 34.16
C THR A 177 -3.04 2.90 33.66
N LYS A 178 -1.85 2.32 33.86
CA LYS A 178 -1.65 0.87 33.75
C LYS A 178 -2.63 0.19 34.70
N THR A 179 -3.65 -0.47 34.16
CA THR A 179 -4.44 -1.42 34.94
C THR A 179 -3.57 -2.65 35.16
N LYS A 180 -3.44 -3.04 36.45
CA LYS A 180 -2.70 -4.23 36.90
C LYS A 180 -3.29 -5.53 36.35
#